data_AF-A0A7S1T6R9-F1
#
_entry.id   AF-A0A7S1T6R9-F1
#
_cell.length_a   1.000
_cell.length_b   1.000
_cell.length_c   1.000
_cell.angle_alpha   90.00
_cell.angle_beta   90.00
_cell.angle_gamma   90.00
#
_symmetry.space_group_name_H-M   'P 1'
#
loop_
_entity.id
_entity.type
_entity.pdbx_description
1 polymer ?
#
loop_
_entity_poly.entity_id
_entity_poly.type
_entity_poly.pdbx_seq_one_letter_code
_entity_poly.pdbx_strand_id
1 'polypeptide(L)'
;QLALCQCVCRSWLATASNERLWAARLSSDFGVEGRKTNPPEAGSPSPPTFPAPPPLRHSFTRAKSAWSCWRDTFRIQGGEFEKKLAVVRRMYLAVNDWKVGLNKVGLGCVASSFADGLTPDELARVTSEVEASFDTPTSPALAPGVPPPLALQALWCFLGGQELEFDGDEELSSSLFWGALGGYSFYNNTVSMRMLPIRKAVAGTAALHQRGVIPRDMRLLAANFNMHKRLFVNCTTGMVLVSPSSSPPHYQPACTGTPTDAQLLPNDVPLVLWLENFVHNLNYGVIAAEPLFPDLELETNINTLGVSLYPRYRELEIVDPAAAVEGPTCSRCVTHGVEVTCRPLYIPEMSDCNEEVDSAQLVFSYCISMRLLEGYHVTECQLVRRHWVMRNAEGEVEDT
;
A
#
# COMPACT_ATOMS: atom_id res chain seq x y z
N GLN A 1 28.63 -14.02 -26.82
CA GLN A 1 29.01 -12.60 -26.80
C GLN A 1 28.48 -12.00 -25.52
N LEU A 2 29.26 -11.19 -24.79
CA LEU A 2 28.76 -10.47 -23.63
C LEU A 2 28.14 -9.16 -24.10
N ALA A 3 26.85 -8.96 -23.83
CA ALA A 3 26.17 -7.70 -24.11
C ALA A 3 26.06 -6.89 -22.81
N LEU A 4 26.59 -5.67 -22.82
CA LEU A 4 26.45 -4.74 -21.70
C LEU A 4 25.10 -4.02 -21.85
N CYS A 5 24.17 -4.29 -20.93
CA CYS A 5 22.93 -3.54 -20.84
C CYS A 5 23.07 -2.49 -19.73
N GLN A 6 22.98 -1.21 -20.10
CA GLN A 6 22.88 -0.12 -19.12
C GLN A 6 21.41 0.29 -19.01
N CYS A 7 20.80 -0.05 -17.87
CA CYS A 7 19.48 0.42 -17.52
C CYS A 7 19.65 1.62 -16.57
N VAL A 8 19.33 2.82 -17.06
CA VAL A 8 19.33 4.04 -16.24
C VAL A 8 17.91 4.27 -15.73
N CYS A 9 17.72 4.18 -14.41
CA CYS A 9 16.51 4.69 -13.76
C CYS A 9 16.64 6.23 -13.75
N ARG A 10 15.86 6.92 -14.59
CA ARG A 10 16.03 8.36 -14.85
C ARG A 10 15.42 9.27 -13.78
N SER A 11 14.72 8.72 -12.78
CA SER A 11 14.16 9.47 -11.64
C SER A 11 14.84 9.10 -10.31
N TRP A 12 16.12 9.45 -10.23
CA TRP A 12 16.83 9.66 -8.95
C TRP A 12 17.47 11.05 -8.92
N LEU A 13 16.82 12.04 -9.56
CA LEU A 13 17.19 13.44 -9.45
C LEU A 13 16.74 13.95 -8.08
N ALA A 14 17.65 13.85 -7.13
CA ALA A 14 17.95 14.89 -6.14
C ALA A 14 17.15 15.11 -4.86
N THR A 15 17.71 14.77 -3.68
CA THR A 15 18.63 15.60 -2.85
C THR A 15 18.89 14.91 -1.51
N ALA A 16 20.16 14.62 -1.20
CA ALA A 16 20.63 14.30 0.14
C ALA A 16 20.43 15.53 1.06
N SER A 17 19.20 15.72 1.52
CA SER A 17 18.83 16.43 2.75
C SER A 17 17.43 15.95 3.18
N ASN A 18 17.33 15.62 4.47
CA ASN A 18 16.43 14.65 5.10
C ASN A 18 14.89 14.76 4.93
N GLU A 19 14.33 15.62 4.09
CA GLU A 19 12.86 15.75 3.98
C GLU A 19 12.28 15.61 2.56
N ARG A 20 13.09 15.72 1.50
CA ARG A 20 12.55 15.88 0.12
C ARG A 20 12.69 14.65 -0.80
N LEU A 21 13.67 13.77 -0.60
CA LEU A 21 13.80 12.51 -1.36
C LEU A 21 12.61 11.57 -1.14
N TRP A 22 12.10 11.57 0.08
CA TRP A 22 10.93 10.80 0.49
C TRP A 22 9.66 11.36 -0.17
N ALA A 23 9.50 12.69 -0.12
CA ALA A 23 8.36 13.42 -0.67
C ALA A 23 8.10 13.12 -2.16
N ALA A 24 9.12 13.10 -3.02
CA ALA A 24 8.91 12.88 -4.47
C ALA A 24 8.51 11.44 -4.81
N ARG A 25 9.13 10.43 -4.17
CA ARG A 25 8.92 9.02 -4.53
C ARG A 25 7.62 8.45 -3.97
N LEU A 26 7.28 8.83 -2.73
CA LEU A 26 6.03 8.44 -2.10
C LEU A 26 4.88 9.41 -2.44
N SER A 27 5.11 10.64 -2.91
CA SER A 27 4.05 11.46 -3.56
C SER A 27 3.77 11.03 -5.00
N SER A 28 4.68 10.34 -5.69
CA SER A 28 4.34 9.70 -6.96
C SER A 28 3.73 8.29 -6.80
N ASP A 29 4.17 7.53 -5.79
CA ASP A 29 3.51 6.27 -5.44
C ASP A 29 2.20 6.51 -4.67
N PHE A 30 1.94 7.75 -4.20
CA PHE A 30 0.72 8.17 -3.49
C PHE A 30 0.00 9.45 -3.98
N GLY A 31 0.35 9.98 -5.15
CA GLY A 31 -0.38 11.01 -5.91
C GLY A 31 -0.74 12.31 -5.17
N VAL A 32 0.03 12.76 -4.18
CA VAL A 32 -0.31 13.95 -3.38
C VAL A 32 0.41 15.18 -3.90
N GLU A 33 -0.02 15.68 -5.06
CA GLU A 33 0.14 17.11 -5.40
C GLU A 33 -1.18 17.70 -5.92
N GLY A 34 -1.46 18.92 -5.46
CA GLY A 34 -2.76 19.57 -5.53
C GLY A 34 -3.36 19.62 -6.93
N ARG A 35 -4.46 18.88 -7.13
CA ARG A 35 -5.35 19.05 -8.29
C ARG A 35 -5.84 20.50 -8.38
N LYS A 36 -5.31 21.26 -9.33
CA LYS A 36 -6.07 22.35 -9.95
C LYS A 36 -7.02 21.73 -10.95
N THR A 37 -8.31 21.74 -10.62
CA THR A 37 -9.39 21.21 -11.45
C THR A 37 -9.62 22.12 -12.65
N ASN A 38 -9.36 21.63 -13.86
CA ASN A 38 -9.98 22.17 -15.07
C ASN A 38 -11.14 21.25 -15.49
N PRO A 39 -12.24 21.80 -16.04
CA PRO A 39 -13.43 21.03 -16.39
C PRO A 39 -13.20 20.17 -17.64
N PRO A 40 -13.92 19.03 -17.78
CA PRO A 40 -13.73 18.13 -18.92
C PRO A 40 -14.39 18.70 -20.19
N GLU A 41 -13.61 18.76 -21.27
CA GLU A 41 -14.12 18.99 -22.62
C GLU A 41 -14.87 17.76 -23.14
N ALA A 42 -15.98 18.03 -23.84
CA ALA A 42 -16.89 17.05 -24.37
C ALA A 42 -16.39 16.48 -25.70
N GLY A 43 -16.21 15.15 -25.77
CA GLY A 43 -16.07 14.45 -27.05
C GLY A 43 -15.04 13.32 -27.05
N SER A 44 -15.36 12.20 -26.41
CA SER A 44 -14.64 10.93 -26.62
C SER A 44 -15.61 9.74 -26.56
N PRO A 45 -15.37 8.68 -27.36
CA PRO A 45 -16.39 7.69 -27.71
C PRO A 45 -16.66 6.69 -26.59
N SER A 46 -17.87 6.12 -26.62
CA SER A 46 -18.43 5.20 -25.63
C SER A 46 -17.55 3.97 -25.37
N PRO A 47 -17.33 3.55 -24.11
CA PRO A 47 -16.57 2.36 -23.79
C PRO A 47 -17.35 1.07 -24.15
N PRO A 48 -16.65 -0.04 -24.43
CA PRO A 48 -17.29 -1.31 -24.75
C PRO A 48 -18.04 -1.88 -23.54
N THR A 49 -19.27 -2.34 -23.80
CA THR A 49 -20.19 -2.91 -22.81
C THR A 49 -19.71 -4.31 -22.41
N PHE A 50 -19.25 -4.46 -21.16
CA PHE A 50 -18.98 -5.77 -20.56
C PHE A 50 -20.13 -6.20 -19.63
N PRO A 51 -20.35 -7.51 -19.46
CA PRO A 51 -21.45 -8.02 -18.63
C PRO A 51 -21.28 -7.56 -17.17
N ALA A 52 -22.40 -7.15 -16.57
CA ALA A 52 -22.44 -6.63 -15.21
C ALA A 52 -21.91 -7.67 -14.21
N PRO A 53 -21.03 -7.27 -13.26
CA PRO A 53 -20.60 -8.16 -12.20
C PRO A 53 -21.81 -8.56 -11.32
N PRO A 54 -21.78 -9.75 -10.68
CA PRO A 54 -22.86 -10.19 -9.79
C PRO A 54 -23.05 -9.18 -8.64
N PRO A 55 -24.28 -8.97 -8.17
CA PRO A 55 -24.58 -7.87 -7.27
C PRO A 55 -24.06 -8.16 -5.86
N LEU A 56 -23.16 -7.30 -5.38
CA LEU A 56 -22.68 -7.18 -3.99
C LEU A 56 -23.83 -6.74 -3.06
N ARG A 57 -24.86 -7.57 -2.83
CA ARG A 57 -26.09 -7.14 -2.15
C ARG A 57 -25.97 -6.96 -0.62
N HIS A 58 -25.08 -7.68 0.06
CA HIS A 58 -25.01 -7.69 1.53
C HIS A 58 -24.15 -6.57 2.13
N SER A 59 -22.94 -6.35 1.61
CA SER A 59 -22.04 -5.25 2.05
C SER A 59 -22.66 -3.86 1.85
N PHE A 60 -23.46 -3.68 0.79
CA PHE A 60 -24.14 -2.41 0.49
C PHE A 60 -25.16 -2.01 1.57
N THR A 61 -25.81 -2.99 2.20
CA THR A 61 -26.81 -2.73 3.24
C THR A 61 -26.17 -2.20 4.52
N ARG A 62 -25.05 -2.81 4.95
CA ARG A 62 -24.31 -2.40 6.15
C ARG A 62 -23.58 -1.06 5.97
N ALA A 63 -22.92 -0.86 4.83
CA ALA A 63 -22.28 0.42 4.51
C ALA A 63 -23.31 1.58 4.46
N LYS A 64 -24.51 1.32 3.93
CA LYS A 64 -25.62 2.29 3.92
C LYS A 64 -26.16 2.57 5.32
N SER A 65 -26.25 1.56 6.19
CA SER A 65 -26.61 1.74 7.61
C SER A 65 -25.55 2.57 8.35
N ALA A 66 -24.26 2.26 8.16
CA ALA A 66 -23.16 3.03 8.75
C ALA A 66 -23.18 4.49 8.28
N TRP A 67 -23.36 4.72 6.98
CA TRP A 67 -23.53 6.05 6.39
C TRP A 67 -24.71 6.82 7.01
N SER A 68 -25.85 6.16 7.18
CA SER A 68 -27.05 6.80 7.74
C SER A 68 -26.84 7.18 9.21
N CYS A 69 -26.26 6.27 9.99
CA CYS A 69 -25.88 6.52 11.39
C CYS A 69 -24.95 7.73 11.50
N TRP A 70 -23.84 7.75 10.75
CA TRP A 70 -22.90 8.85 10.78
C TRP A 70 -23.48 10.18 10.33
N ARG A 71 -24.26 10.20 9.23
CA ARG A 71 -24.88 11.43 8.75
C ARG A 71 -25.77 12.05 9.83
N ASP A 72 -26.55 11.24 10.54
CA ASP A 72 -27.46 11.73 11.57
C ASP A 72 -26.65 12.20 12.81
N THR A 73 -25.62 11.46 13.22
CA THR A 73 -24.70 11.87 14.31
C THR A 73 -23.96 13.17 13.98
N PHE A 74 -23.38 13.30 12.79
CA PHE A 74 -22.64 14.49 12.39
C PHE A 74 -23.55 15.71 12.31
N ARG A 75 -24.78 15.54 11.83
CA ARG A 75 -25.76 16.63 11.75
C ARG A 75 -26.10 17.18 13.14
N ILE A 76 -26.19 16.31 14.15
CA ILE A 76 -26.42 16.72 15.54
C ILE A 76 -25.18 17.44 16.11
N GLN A 77 -23.98 16.97 15.79
CA GLN A 77 -22.73 17.57 16.29
C GLN A 77 -22.42 18.94 15.66
N GLY A 78 -22.94 19.24 14.46
CA GLY A 78 -22.89 20.53 13.77
C GLY A 78 -21.50 20.93 13.25
N GLY A 79 -20.48 20.91 14.11
CA GLY A 79 -19.10 21.26 13.78
C GLY A 79 -18.46 20.30 12.78
N GLU A 80 -17.87 20.89 11.73
CA GLU A 80 -17.14 20.18 10.67
C GLU A 80 -17.96 19.11 9.93
N PHE A 81 -19.29 19.25 9.93
CA PHE A 81 -20.23 18.30 9.31
C PHE A 81 -19.82 17.95 7.86
N GLU A 82 -19.60 18.96 7.02
CA GLU A 82 -19.22 18.76 5.61
C GLU A 82 -17.88 18.04 5.46
N LYS A 83 -16.90 18.33 6.32
CA LYS A 83 -15.59 17.68 6.28
C LYS A 83 -15.68 16.21 6.71
N LYS A 84 -16.42 15.92 7.78
CA LYS A 84 -16.70 14.55 8.23
C LYS A 84 -17.41 13.75 7.15
N LEU A 85 -18.39 14.36 6.49
CA LEU A 85 -19.12 13.75 5.38
C LEU A 85 -18.18 13.48 4.19
N ALA A 86 -17.29 14.43 3.88
CA ALA A 86 -16.30 14.29 2.81
C ALA A 86 -15.31 13.15 3.07
N VAL A 87 -14.81 12.99 4.31
CA VAL A 87 -13.95 11.86 4.71
C VAL A 87 -14.64 10.53 4.44
N VAL A 88 -15.84 10.34 4.98
CA VAL A 88 -16.59 9.08 4.82
C VAL A 88 -16.91 8.80 3.35
N ARG A 89 -17.29 9.83 2.58
CA ARG A 89 -17.58 9.70 1.15
C ARG A 89 -16.36 9.27 0.36
N ARG A 90 -15.20 9.89 0.60
CA ARG A 90 -13.96 9.56 -0.10
C ARG A 90 -13.47 8.16 0.25
N MET A 91 -13.52 7.79 1.52
CA MET A 91 -13.21 6.42 1.94
C MET A 91 -14.12 5.39 1.27
N TYR A 92 -15.42 5.66 1.18
CA TYR A 92 -16.36 4.77 0.48
C TYR A 92 -16.00 4.60 -0.99
N LEU A 93 -15.72 5.69 -1.70
CA LEU A 93 -15.32 5.66 -3.10
C LEU A 93 -14.00 4.91 -3.29
N ALA A 94 -12.98 5.22 -2.48
CA ALA A 94 -11.69 4.54 -2.53
C ALA A 94 -11.82 3.03 -2.30
N VAL A 95 -12.61 2.61 -1.31
CA VAL A 95 -12.89 1.18 -1.03
C VAL A 95 -13.61 0.50 -2.20
N ASN A 96 -14.60 1.16 -2.80
CA ASN A 96 -15.32 0.61 -3.94
C ASN A 96 -14.40 0.47 -5.16
N ASP A 97 -13.63 1.51 -5.46
CA ASP A 97 -12.67 1.53 -6.56
C ASP A 97 -11.54 0.52 -6.34
N TRP A 98 -11.16 0.25 -5.08
CA TRP A 98 -10.21 -0.80 -4.73
C TRP A 98 -10.72 -2.18 -5.13
N LYS A 99 -11.96 -2.52 -4.73
CA LYS A 99 -12.59 -3.80 -5.09
C LYS A 99 -12.76 -3.95 -6.60
N VAL A 100 -13.15 -2.88 -7.30
CA VAL A 100 -13.24 -2.88 -8.76
C VAL A 100 -11.86 -3.09 -9.38
N GLY A 101 -10.83 -2.40 -8.90
CA GLY A 101 -9.45 -2.52 -9.36
C GLY A 101 -8.91 -3.93 -9.21
N LEU A 102 -9.09 -4.55 -8.05
CA LEU A 102 -8.70 -5.94 -7.79
C LEU A 102 -9.36 -6.90 -8.77
N ASN A 103 -10.67 -6.76 -9.01
CA ASN A 103 -11.37 -7.60 -10.00
C ASN A 103 -10.84 -7.36 -11.43
N LYS A 104 -10.60 -6.10 -11.81
CA LYS A 104 -10.10 -5.73 -13.14
C LYS A 104 -8.73 -6.35 -13.44
N VAL A 105 -7.88 -6.51 -12.43
CA VAL A 105 -6.55 -7.15 -12.59
C VAL A 105 -6.59 -8.68 -12.39
N GLY A 106 -7.76 -9.31 -12.30
CA GLY A 106 -7.89 -10.76 -12.16
C GLY A 106 -7.76 -11.29 -10.72
N LEU A 107 -7.73 -10.41 -9.72
CA LEU A 107 -7.63 -10.75 -8.30
C LEU A 107 -9.01 -10.74 -7.61
N GLY A 108 -10.00 -11.34 -8.27
CA GLY A 108 -11.35 -11.43 -7.73
C GLY A 108 -11.45 -12.23 -6.43
N CYS A 109 -10.57 -13.23 -6.23
CA CYS A 109 -10.46 -13.95 -4.96
C CYS A 109 -10.02 -13.02 -3.81
N VAL A 110 -9.06 -12.14 -4.06
CA VAL A 110 -8.60 -11.14 -3.09
C VAL A 110 -9.73 -10.15 -2.78
N ALA A 111 -10.43 -9.65 -3.80
CA ALA A 111 -11.58 -8.77 -3.60
C ALA A 111 -12.71 -9.44 -2.78
N SER A 112 -12.90 -10.75 -2.95
CA SER A 112 -13.91 -11.55 -2.25
C SER A 112 -13.49 -11.96 -0.84
N SER A 113 -12.19 -11.88 -0.51
CA SER A 113 -11.66 -12.20 0.82
C SER A 113 -11.98 -11.16 1.89
N PHE A 114 -12.45 -9.97 1.49
CA PHE A 114 -12.86 -8.94 2.44
C PHE A 114 -14.15 -9.34 3.14
N ALA A 115 -14.09 -9.42 4.47
CA ALA A 115 -15.26 -9.59 5.30
C ALA A 115 -16.19 -8.36 5.22
N ASP A 116 -17.47 -8.57 5.52
CA ASP A 116 -18.41 -7.48 5.70
C ASP A 116 -17.95 -6.57 6.85
N GLY A 117 -18.02 -5.26 6.63
CA GLY A 117 -17.69 -4.30 7.66
C GLY A 117 -18.72 -4.26 8.82
N LEU A 118 -18.34 -3.52 9.86
CA LEU A 118 -19.16 -3.33 11.06
C LEU A 118 -20.01 -2.06 10.99
N THR A 119 -21.15 -2.04 11.67
CA THR A 119 -21.81 -0.77 12.00
C THR A 119 -20.98 0.04 13.01
N PRO A 120 -21.15 1.36 13.12
CA PRO A 120 -20.42 2.19 14.08
C PRO A 120 -20.57 1.71 15.53
N ASP A 121 -21.78 1.26 15.92
CA ASP A 121 -22.05 0.74 17.26
C ASP A 121 -21.35 -0.62 17.51
N GLU A 122 -21.33 -1.51 16.52
CA GLU A 122 -20.59 -2.77 16.60
C GLU A 122 -19.08 -2.53 16.67
N LEU A 123 -18.56 -1.58 15.88
CA LEU A 123 -17.17 -1.15 15.91
C LEU A 123 -16.77 -0.66 17.32
N ALA A 124 -17.58 0.21 17.91
CA ALA A 124 -17.36 0.72 19.26
C ALA A 124 -17.38 -0.42 20.29
N ARG A 125 -18.36 -1.33 20.21
CA ARG A 125 -18.43 -2.51 21.11
C ARG A 125 -17.22 -3.42 20.96
N VAL A 126 -16.84 -3.80 19.75
CA VAL A 126 -15.70 -4.70 19.51
C VAL A 126 -14.41 -4.07 20.03
N THR A 127 -14.21 -2.77 19.81
CA THR A 127 -13.03 -2.07 20.30
C THR A 127 -12.97 -2.11 21.83
N SER A 128 -14.06 -1.75 22.50
CA SER A 128 -14.16 -1.76 23.96
C SER A 128 -14.04 -3.17 24.57
N GLU A 129 -14.71 -4.16 23.99
CA GLU A 129 -14.67 -5.57 24.44
C GLU A 129 -13.23 -6.12 24.37
N VAL A 130 -12.54 -5.87 23.26
CA VAL A 130 -11.18 -6.38 23.06
C VAL A 130 -10.22 -5.64 23.96
N GLU A 131 -10.24 -4.31 24.01
CA GLU A 131 -9.36 -3.52 24.88
C GLU A 131 -9.54 -3.88 26.36
N ALA A 132 -10.79 -4.11 26.82
CA ALA A 132 -11.06 -4.54 28.20
C ALA A 132 -10.49 -5.93 28.52
N SER A 133 -10.35 -6.83 27.55
CA SER A 133 -9.74 -8.16 27.78
C SER A 133 -8.23 -8.09 28.05
N PHE A 134 -7.61 -6.94 27.77
CA PHE A 134 -6.20 -6.65 28.03
C PHE A 134 -5.99 -5.79 29.29
N ASP A 135 -7.04 -5.34 29.98
CA ASP A 135 -6.92 -4.70 31.28
C ASP A 135 -6.84 -5.78 32.38
N THR A 136 -5.62 -6.09 32.83
CA THR A 136 -5.40 -6.96 33.99
C THR A 136 -5.19 -6.14 35.26
N PRO A 137 -5.63 -6.63 36.44
CA PRO A 137 -5.57 -5.88 37.70
C PRO A 137 -4.15 -5.53 38.19
N THR A 138 -3.11 -6.12 37.60
CA THR A 138 -1.69 -5.86 37.90
C THR A 138 -1.01 -4.92 36.90
N SER A 139 -1.67 -4.58 35.78
CA SER A 139 -1.16 -3.61 34.82
C SER A 139 -1.90 -2.29 35.02
N PRO A 140 -1.23 -1.13 35.04
CA PRO A 140 -1.94 0.14 35.07
C PRO A 140 -2.90 0.18 33.88
N ALA A 141 -4.20 0.32 34.16
CA ALA A 141 -5.26 0.38 33.14
C ALA A 141 -4.77 1.26 31.98
N LEU A 142 -4.87 0.74 30.76
CA LEU A 142 -4.48 1.52 29.59
C LEU A 142 -5.42 2.73 29.54
N ALA A 143 -4.99 3.89 30.06
CA ALA A 143 -5.73 5.15 29.89
C ALA A 143 -6.23 5.23 28.43
N PRO A 144 -7.52 5.62 28.22
CA PRO A 144 -8.18 5.44 26.94
C PRO A 144 -7.30 5.99 25.83
N GLY A 145 -6.89 5.11 24.92
CA GLY A 145 -6.00 5.50 23.83
C GLY A 145 -6.64 6.59 22.97
N VAL A 146 -5.83 7.30 22.21
CA VAL A 146 -6.33 8.29 21.23
C VAL A 146 -7.34 7.60 20.31
N PRO A 147 -8.57 8.13 20.15
CA PRO A 147 -9.59 7.49 19.33
C PRO A 147 -9.12 7.41 17.87
N PRO A 148 -9.47 6.34 17.13
CA PRO A 148 -9.07 6.20 15.74
C PRO A 148 -9.65 7.34 14.88
N PRO A 149 -8.91 7.80 13.85
CA PRO A 149 -9.42 8.79 12.90
C PRO A 149 -10.71 8.29 12.23
N LEU A 150 -11.58 9.21 11.81
CA LEU A 150 -12.84 8.87 11.15
C LEU A 150 -12.60 8.06 9.87
N ALA A 151 -11.51 8.30 9.15
CA ALA A 151 -11.11 7.53 7.97
C ALA A 151 -10.82 6.06 8.31
N LEU A 152 -10.18 5.78 9.45
CA LEU A 152 -9.90 4.41 9.88
C LEU A 152 -11.18 3.70 10.33
N GLN A 153 -12.06 4.40 11.05
CA GLN A 153 -13.38 3.90 11.40
C GLN A 153 -14.22 3.61 10.14
N ALA A 154 -14.21 4.53 9.16
CA ALA A 154 -14.84 4.36 7.86
C ALA A 154 -14.33 3.11 7.14
N LEU A 155 -13.01 2.93 7.09
CA LEU A 155 -12.39 1.76 6.48
C LEU A 155 -12.90 0.46 7.10
N TRP A 156 -12.92 0.35 8.43
CA TRP A 156 -13.41 -0.86 9.13
C TRP A 156 -14.92 -1.10 9.00
N CYS A 157 -15.71 -0.03 8.90
CA CYS A 157 -17.15 -0.17 8.67
C CYS A 157 -17.48 -0.56 7.23
N PHE A 158 -16.62 -0.24 6.26
CA PHE A 158 -16.83 -0.60 4.86
C PHE A 158 -16.18 -1.94 4.49
N LEU A 159 -15.03 -2.25 5.12
CA LEU A 159 -14.27 -3.48 4.95
C LEU A 159 -13.92 -4.06 6.32
N GLY A 160 -14.42 -5.25 6.62
CA GLY A 160 -14.14 -5.93 7.88
C GLY A 160 -12.71 -6.47 8.02
N GLY A 161 -11.82 -6.17 7.05
CA GLY A 161 -10.51 -6.79 6.88
C GLY A 161 -10.57 -8.06 6.01
N GLN A 162 -9.43 -8.74 5.84
CA GLN A 162 -9.34 -9.99 5.06
C GLN A 162 -9.32 -11.20 6.00
N GLU A 163 -10.33 -12.07 5.88
CA GLU A 163 -10.38 -13.35 6.58
C GLU A 163 -9.75 -14.42 5.68
N LEU A 164 -8.50 -14.78 5.98
CA LEU A 164 -7.75 -15.80 5.24
C LEU A 164 -7.39 -16.94 6.18
N GLU A 165 -7.41 -18.16 5.65
CA GLU A 165 -7.43 -19.45 6.39
C GLU A 165 -6.14 -19.77 7.18
N PHE A 166 -5.10 -18.93 7.11
CA PHE A 166 -3.78 -19.19 7.70
C PHE A 166 -3.64 -18.88 9.20
N ASP A 167 -4.68 -19.12 9.98
CA ASP A 167 -4.61 -19.02 11.44
C ASP A 167 -4.29 -20.36 12.15
N GLY A 168 -4.05 -21.46 11.43
CA GLY A 168 -3.88 -22.76 12.11
C GLY A 168 -3.29 -23.97 11.37
N ASP A 169 -3.15 -23.98 10.04
CA ASP A 169 -2.70 -25.19 9.31
C ASP A 169 -1.31 -25.01 8.63
N GLU A 170 -0.47 -26.05 8.73
CA GLU A 170 0.93 -26.09 8.30
C GLU A 170 1.14 -26.18 6.76
N GLU A 171 0.06 -26.32 5.98
CA GLU A 171 0.16 -26.57 4.53
C GLU A 171 0.20 -25.26 3.74
N LEU A 172 1.28 -25.01 2.97
CA LEU A 172 1.39 -23.83 2.10
C LEU A 172 0.17 -23.74 1.17
N SER A 173 -0.59 -22.64 1.28
CA SER A 173 -1.76 -22.37 0.43
C SER A 173 -1.60 -21.04 -0.31
N SER A 174 -2.19 -20.97 -1.51
CA SER A 174 -2.20 -19.78 -2.37
C SER A 174 -2.70 -18.52 -1.65
N SER A 175 -3.50 -18.70 -0.59
CA SER A 175 -4.01 -17.59 0.23
C SER A 175 -2.88 -16.77 0.89
N LEU A 176 -1.66 -17.32 1.07
CA LEU A 176 -0.47 -16.57 1.49
C LEU A 176 -0.22 -15.33 0.62
N PHE A 177 -0.51 -15.41 -0.67
CA PHE A 177 -0.25 -14.35 -1.65
C PHE A 177 -1.46 -13.43 -1.89
N TRP A 178 -2.59 -13.67 -1.19
CA TRP A 178 -3.83 -12.89 -1.36
C TRP A 178 -3.88 -11.61 -0.52
N GLY A 179 -2.74 -11.00 -0.20
CA GLY A 179 -2.68 -9.71 0.47
C GLY A 179 -3.20 -8.59 -0.43
N ALA A 180 -4.26 -7.90 -0.02
CA ALA A 180 -4.87 -6.84 -0.84
C ALA A 180 -4.02 -5.55 -0.90
N LEU A 181 -3.11 -5.36 0.06
CA LEU A 181 -2.27 -4.16 0.19
C LEU A 181 -0.90 -4.32 -0.46
N GLY A 182 -0.77 -5.28 -1.37
CA GLY A 182 0.45 -5.47 -2.13
C GLY A 182 1.45 -6.40 -1.47
N GLY A 183 2.38 -6.87 -2.28
CA GLY A 183 3.42 -7.79 -1.90
C GLY A 183 4.59 -7.76 -2.88
N TYR A 184 5.62 -8.50 -2.52
CA TYR A 184 6.83 -8.71 -3.29
C TYR A 184 7.59 -9.89 -2.71
N SER A 185 8.45 -10.50 -3.53
CA SER A 185 9.48 -11.41 -3.06
C SER A 185 10.86 -10.94 -3.52
N PHE A 186 11.86 -11.19 -2.69
CA PHE A 186 13.28 -11.04 -3.03
C PHE A 186 14.14 -11.88 -2.09
N TYR A 187 15.10 -12.63 -2.64
CA TYR A 187 15.87 -13.63 -1.90
C TYR A 187 14.93 -14.55 -1.09
N ASN A 188 15.12 -14.65 0.22
CA ASN A 188 14.30 -15.46 1.12
C ASN A 188 13.18 -14.65 1.80
N ASN A 189 12.87 -13.44 1.32
CA ASN A 189 11.86 -12.57 1.89
C ASN A 189 10.63 -12.50 1.00
N THR A 190 9.50 -12.93 1.54
CA THR A 190 8.19 -12.87 0.88
C THR A 190 7.23 -12.04 1.71
N VAL A 191 6.68 -11.00 1.09
CA VAL A 191 5.72 -10.08 1.68
C VAL A 191 4.43 -10.13 0.89
N SER A 192 3.31 -10.26 1.59
CA SER A 192 1.96 -10.18 1.07
C SER A 192 1.08 -9.54 2.16
N MET A 193 0.84 -8.24 2.02
CA MET A 193 0.23 -7.43 3.06
C MET A 193 -1.29 -7.58 3.07
N ARG A 194 -1.81 -8.06 4.20
CA ARG A 194 -3.23 -8.29 4.41
C ARG A 194 -3.81 -7.20 5.30
N MET A 195 -4.94 -6.62 4.92
CA MET A 195 -5.72 -5.79 5.83
C MET A 195 -6.25 -6.69 6.95
N LEU A 196 -5.91 -6.41 8.20
CA LEU A 196 -6.28 -7.30 9.29
C LEU A 196 -7.77 -7.20 9.61
N PRO A 197 -8.43 -8.33 9.91
CA PRO A 197 -9.74 -8.32 10.54
C PRO A 197 -9.72 -7.46 11.80
N ILE A 198 -10.78 -6.70 12.03
CA ILE A 198 -10.78 -5.69 13.09
C ILE A 198 -10.45 -6.25 14.48
N ARG A 199 -10.98 -7.43 14.82
CA ARG A 199 -10.67 -8.08 16.10
C ARG A 199 -9.18 -8.36 16.25
N LYS A 200 -8.52 -8.81 15.17
CA LYS A 200 -7.06 -9.04 15.16
C LYS A 200 -6.28 -7.72 15.21
N ALA A 201 -6.73 -6.70 14.49
CA ALA A 201 -6.12 -5.37 14.52
C ALA A 201 -6.14 -4.76 15.93
N VAL A 202 -7.28 -4.77 16.61
CA VAL A 202 -7.43 -4.24 17.97
C VAL A 202 -6.66 -5.10 18.98
N ALA A 203 -6.81 -6.43 18.93
CA ALA A 203 -6.11 -7.33 19.85
C ALA A 203 -4.59 -7.26 19.69
N GLY A 204 -4.10 -7.26 18.44
CA GLY A 204 -2.69 -7.10 18.12
C GLY A 204 -2.14 -5.75 18.59
N THR A 205 -2.91 -4.67 18.44
CA THR A 205 -2.55 -3.36 18.99
C THR A 205 -2.44 -3.41 20.51
N ALA A 206 -3.47 -3.91 21.20
CA ALA A 206 -3.50 -3.95 22.66
C ALA A 206 -2.32 -4.76 23.23
N ALA A 207 -2.03 -5.93 22.65
CA ALA A 207 -0.88 -6.75 23.01
C ALA A 207 0.46 -6.02 22.81
N LEU A 208 0.60 -5.24 21.73
CA LEU A 208 1.81 -4.44 21.49
C LEU A 208 1.94 -3.26 22.46
N HIS A 209 0.85 -2.60 22.83
CA HIS A 209 0.84 -1.56 23.86
C HIS A 209 1.23 -2.09 25.23
N GLN A 210 0.66 -3.22 25.65
CA GLN A 210 1.00 -3.87 26.93
C GLN A 210 2.49 -4.19 27.03
N ARG A 211 3.11 -4.57 25.92
CA ARG A 211 4.54 -4.86 25.83
C ARG A 211 5.41 -3.60 25.69
N GLY A 212 4.81 -2.42 25.59
CA GLY A 212 5.53 -1.16 25.35
C GLY A 212 6.25 -1.10 24.01
N VAL A 213 5.81 -1.90 23.02
CA VAL A 213 6.48 -2.01 21.71
C VAL A 213 6.08 -0.86 20.78
N ILE A 214 4.86 -0.36 20.90
CA ILE A 214 4.34 0.74 20.09
C ILE A 214 3.78 1.86 20.99
N PRO A 215 3.83 3.14 20.55
CA PRO A 215 3.16 4.26 21.22
C PRO A 215 1.63 4.08 21.29
N ARG A 216 1.00 4.66 22.33
CA ARG A 216 -0.46 4.50 22.62
C ARG A 216 -1.39 5.06 21.55
N ASP A 217 -0.90 5.98 20.73
CA ASP A 217 -1.64 6.58 19.63
C ASP A 217 -1.50 5.77 18.33
N MET A 218 -0.84 4.62 18.33
CA MET A 218 -0.77 3.76 17.15
C MET A 218 -1.88 2.69 17.16
N ARG A 219 -2.36 2.34 15.97
CA ARG A 219 -3.28 1.20 15.73
C ARG A 219 -2.76 0.36 14.59
N LEU A 220 -2.73 -0.95 14.77
CA LEU A 220 -2.37 -1.90 13.72
C LEU A 220 -3.47 -1.92 12.65
N LEU A 221 -3.09 -1.80 11.37
CA LEU A 221 -4.01 -1.81 10.23
C LEU A 221 -3.87 -3.09 9.41
N ALA A 222 -2.63 -3.46 9.11
CA ALA A 222 -2.32 -4.55 8.20
C ALA A 222 -1.00 -5.22 8.58
N ALA A 223 -0.84 -6.47 8.19
CA ALA A 223 0.39 -7.22 8.42
C ALA A 223 0.63 -8.27 7.34
N ASN A 224 1.89 -8.65 7.19
CA ASN A 224 2.27 -9.89 6.50
C ASN A 224 1.90 -11.10 7.37
N PHE A 225 1.76 -12.28 6.76
CA PHE A 225 1.39 -13.51 7.48
C PHE A 225 2.35 -13.85 8.65
N ASN A 226 3.65 -13.57 8.48
CA ASN A 226 4.68 -13.80 9.49
C ASN A 226 4.89 -12.60 10.45
N MET A 227 4.07 -11.55 10.35
CA MET A 227 4.12 -10.34 11.18
C MET A 227 5.44 -9.55 11.13
N HIS A 228 6.40 -9.91 10.26
CA HIS A 228 7.66 -9.17 10.12
C HIS A 228 7.46 -7.78 9.52
N LYS A 229 6.53 -7.64 8.57
CA LYS A 229 6.05 -6.35 8.06
C LYS A 229 4.68 -6.03 8.63
N ARG A 230 4.54 -4.84 9.21
CA ARG A 230 3.30 -4.33 9.82
C ARG A 230 3.07 -2.88 9.41
N LEU A 231 1.81 -2.57 9.13
CA LEU A 231 1.32 -1.21 8.91
C LEU A 231 0.51 -0.76 10.11
N PHE A 232 0.82 0.44 10.59
CA PHE A 232 0.14 1.12 11.67
C PHE A 232 -0.50 2.40 11.14
N VAL A 233 -1.52 2.89 11.85
CA VAL A 233 -2.05 4.24 11.72
C VAL A 233 -1.75 4.97 13.01
N ASN A 234 -1.12 6.13 12.93
CA ASN A 234 -1.04 7.05 14.05
C ASN A 234 -2.38 7.79 14.17
N CYS A 235 -3.10 7.61 15.27
CA CYS A 235 -4.41 8.18 15.52
C CYS A 235 -4.37 9.70 15.77
N THR A 236 -3.22 10.25 16.17
CA THR A 236 -3.04 11.68 16.36
C THR A 236 -2.89 12.39 15.02
N THR A 237 -2.14 11.81 14.08
CA THR A 237 -1.79 12.46 12.81
C THR A 237 -2.55 11.92 11.60
N GLY A 238 -3.09 10.71 11.68
CA GLY A 238 -3.67 9.98 10.55
C GLY A 238 -2.65 9.23 9.69
N MET A 239 -1.36 9.38 9.96
CA MET A 239 -0.29 8.84 9.12
C MET A 239 -0.28 7.31 9.14
N VAL A 240 -0.16 6.71 7.96
CA VAL A 240 0.13 5.28 7.80
C VAL A 240 1.64 5.09 7.95
N LEU A 241 2.04 4.16 8.81
CA LEU A 241 3.42 3.92 9.21
C LEU A 241 3.80 2.45 9.02
N VAL A 242 4.99 2.18 8.51
CA VAL A 242 5.59 0.84 8.45
C VAL A 242 6.52 0.68 9.65
N SER A 243 6.43 -0.46 10.35
CA SER A 243 7.42 -0.82 11.37
C SER A 243 8.66 -1.41 10.70
N PRO A 244 9.87 -0.91 11.01
CA PRO A 244 11.10 -1.62 10.69
C PRO A 244 11.30 -2.81 11.64
N SER A 245 12.27 -3.63 11.27
CA SER A 245 12.78 -4.73 12.10
C SER A 245 13.77 -4.27 13.18
N SER A 246 14.13 -2.98 13.21
CA SER A 246 15.11 -2.39 14.13
C SER A 246 14.59 -2.29 15.58
N SER A 247 15.51 -2.26 16.54
CA SER A 247 15.24 -2.04 17.95
C SER A 247 16.13 -0.91 18.48
N PRO A 248 15.57 0.26 18.89
CA PRO A 248 14.15 0.60 18.89
C PRO A 248 13.55 0.74 17.48
N PRO A 249 12.23 0.53 17.32
CA PRO A 249 11.58 0.64 16.01
C PRO A 249 11.50 2.10 15.56
N HIS A 250 12.11 2.41 14.41
CA HIS A 250 11.99 3.71 13.76
C HIS A 250 10.88 3.67 12.68
N TYR A 251 9.65 4.02 13.07
CA TYR A 251 8.49 3.95 12.16
C TYR A 251 8.64 4.88 10.97
N GLN A 252 8.47 4.33 9.77
CA GLN A 252 8.60 5.10 8.54
C GLN A 252 7.22 5.37 7.93
N PRO A 253 6.95 6.59 7.45
CA PRO A 253 5.68 6.90 6.82
C PRO A 253 5.51 6.18 5.48
N ALA A 254 4.35 5.54 5.29
CA ALA A 254 3.98 4.87 4.05
C ALA A 254 3.52 5.85 2.95
N CYS A 255 3.32 7.12 3.31
CA CYS A 255 3.10 8.25 2.42
C CYS A 255 3.90 9.43 2.95
N THR A 256 4.56 10.20 2.09
CA THR A 256 5.49 11.27 2.52
C THR A 256 4.91 12.65 2.38
N GLY A 257 5.51 13.58 3.12
CA GLY A 257 5.02 14.95 3.27
C GLY A 257 3.94 15.02 4.35
N THR A 258 3.54 16.24 4.69
CA THR A 258 2.33 16.50 5.47
C THR A 258 1.19 16.72 4.48
N PRO A 259 0.45 15.67 4.08
CA PRO A 259 -0.62 15.84 3.12
C PRO A 259 -1.65 16.81 3.69
N THR A 260 -2.04 17.79 2.89
CA THR A 260 -3.06 18.77 3.26
C THR A 260 -4.22 18.70 2.29
N ASP A 261 -5.44 18.63 2.83
CA ASP A 261 -6.66 18.80 2.07
C ASP A 261 -7.65 19.64 2.89
N ALA A 262 -7.95 20.85 2.41
CA ALA A 262 -8.83 21.78 3.09
C ALA A 262 -10.28 21.27 3.23
N GLN A 263 -10.68 20.30 2.39
CA GLN A 263 -12.02 19.71 2.41
C GLN A 263 -12.18 18.61 3.45
N LEU A 264 -11.09 18.15 4.04
CA LEU A 264 -11.06 17.05 4.98
C LEU A 264 -10.66 17.52 6.39
N LEU A 265 -10.87 16.63 7.36
CA LEU A 265 -10.33 16.79 8.70
C LEU A 265 -8.82 16.53 8.66
N PRO A 266 -7.99 17.37 9.30
CA PRO A 266 -6.52 17.25 9.24
C PRO A 266 -6.00 15.84 9.56
N ASN A 267 -6.53 15.20 10.61
CA ASN A 267 -6.09 13.87 11.06
C ASN A 267 -6.62 12.72 10.18
N ASP A 268 -7.49 13.00 9.22
CA ASP A 268 -8.04 12.00 8.29
C ASP A 268 -7.37 12.08 6.91
N VAL A 269 -6.76 13.22 6.57
CA VAL A 269 -6.14 13.45 5.26
C VAL A 269 -5.13 12.35 4.89
N PRO A 270 -4.16 11.99 5.75
CA PRO A 270 -3.10 11.09 5.30
C PRO A 270 -3.60 9.69 4.95
N LEU A 271 -4.49 9.12 5.76
CA LEU A 271 -5.06 7.79 5.50
C LEU A 271 -5.94 7.77 4.25
N VAL A 272 -6.75 8.83 4.04
CA VAL A 272 -7.60 8.94 2.84
C VAL A 272 -6.75 8.98 1.58
N LEU A 273 -5.75 9.86 1.53
CA LEU A 273 -4.90 10.03 0.34
C LEU A 273 -4.02 8.82 0.08
N TRP A 274 -3.47 8.21 1.13
CA TRP A 274 -2.71 6.96 1.01
C TRP A 274 -3.53 5.86 0.33
N LEU A 275 -4.77 5.64 0.77
CA LEU A 275 -5.62 4.61 0.18
C LEU A 275 -6.03 4.98 -1.26
N GLU A 276 -6.48 6.21 -1.49
CA GLU A 276 -6.91 6.65 -2.82
C GLU A 276 -5.82 6.47 -3.85
N ASN A 277 -4.57 6.74 -3.50
CA ASN A 277 -3.52 6.55 -4.47
C ASN A 277 -3.04 5.12 -4.60
N PHE A 278 -3.02 4.33 -3.52
CA PHE A 278 -2.84 2.89 -3.68
C PHE A 278 -3.80 2.32 -4.73
N VAL A 279 -5.07 2.73 -4.65
CA VAL A 279 -6.13 2.36 -5.58
C VAL A 279 -5.93 2.97 -6.96
N HIS A 280 -5.50 4.23 -7.06
CA HIS A 280 -5.13 4.87 -8.32
C HIS A 280 -4.03 4.07 -9.04
N ASN A 281 -2.96 3.73 -8.33
CA ASN A 281 -1.84 2.97 -8.87
C ASN A 281 -2.27 1.60 -9.37
N LEU A 282 -3.19 0.93 -8.68
CA LEU A 282 -3.76 -0.33 -9.14
C LEU A 282 -4.62 -0.13 -10.40
N ASN A 283 -5.54 0.83 -10.39
CA ASN A 283 -6.51 1.04 -11.46
C ASN A 283 -5.89 1.49 -12.79
N TYR A 284 -4.78 2.24 -12.69
CA TYR A 284 -4.02 2.73 -13.82
C TYR A 284 -2.72 1.93 -14.05
N GLY A 285 -2.57 0.76 -13.43
CA GLY A 285 -1.52 -0.21 -13.74
C GLY A 285 -0.09 0.21 -13.42
N VAL A 286 0.11 1.13 -12.46
CA VAL A 286 1.45 1.33 -11.85
C VAL A 286 1.84 0.07 -11.09
N ILE A 287 0.90 -0.49 -10.32
CA ILE A 287 1.01 -1.81 -9.70
C ILE A 287 0.02 -2.75 -10.39
N ALA A 288 0.30 -4.05 -10.39
CA ALA A 288 -0.51 -5.03 -11.11
C ALA A 288 -0.58 -6.38 -10.41
N ALA A 289 -1.47 -7.24 -10.88
CA ALA A 289 -1.47 -8.64 -10.51
C ALA A 289 -0.33 -9.37 -11.21
N GLU A 290 0.62 -9.88 -10.44
CA GLU A 290 1.77 -10.67 -10.94
C GLU A 290 2.09 -11.78 -9.93
N PRO A 291 2.69 -12.91 -10.36
CA PRO A 291 3.21 -13.91 -9.44
C PRO A 291 4.25 -13.28 -8.52
N LEU A 292 3.98 -13.28 -7.21
CA LEU A 292 4.87 -12.69 -6.22
C LEU A 292 6.09 -13.59 -5.97
N PHE A 293 5.97 -14.90 -6.21
CA PHE A 293 7.05 -15.85 -6.05
C PHE A 293 7.02 -16.93 -7.16
N PRO A 294 7.45 -16.59 -8.39
CA PRO A 294 7.34 -17.47 -9.55
C PRO A 294 8.02 -18.83 -9.38
N ASP A 295 9.18 -18.87 -8.71
CA ASP A 295 9.94 -20.12 -8.52
C ASP A 295 9.17 -21.12 -7.66
N LEU A 296 8.46 -20.64 -6.63
CA LEU A 296 7.62 -21.49 -5.78
C LEU A 296 6.47 -22.11 -6.58
N GLU A 297 5.88 -21.35 -7.51
CA GLU A 297 4.81 -21.86 -8.38
C GLU A 297 5.32 -23.00 -9.29
N LEU A 298 6.56 -22.90 -9.77
CA LEU A 298 7.19 -23.98 -10.55
C LEU A 298 7.47 -25.24 -9.71
N GLU A 299 7.87 -25.07 -8.44
CA GLU A 299 8.24 -26.18 -7.55
C GLU A 299 7.03 -26.88 -6.93
N THR A 300 5.98 -26.12 -6.60
CA THR A 300 4.87 -26.59 -5.75
C THR A 300 3.51 -26.52 -6.43
N ASN A 301 3.41 -25.92 -7.62
CA ASN A 301 2.16 -25.64 -8.32
C ASN A 301 1.18 -24.77 -7.50
N ILE A 302 1.68 -24.05 -6.49
CA ILE A 302 0.92 -23.08 -5.71
C ILE A 302 0.87 -21.77 -6.48
N ASN A 303 -0.34 -21.27 -6.72
CA ASN A 303 -0.53 -20.00 -7.40
C ASN A 303 -0.05 -18.85 -6.49
N THR A 304 0.96 -18.11 -6.96
CA THR A 304 1.55 -16.98 -6.20
C THR A 304 1.09 -15.61 -6.68
N LEU A 305 0.05 -15.57 -7.52
CA LEU A 305 -0.53 -14.33 -8.04
C LEU A 305 -1.04 -13.45 -6.90
N GLY A 306 -0.53 -12.23 -6.85
CA GLY A 306 -0.92 -11.21 -5.87
C GLY A 306 -0.73 -9.80 -6.44
N VAL A 307 -1.05 -8.79 -5.64
CA VAL A 307 -0.78 -7.39 -6.03
C VAL A 307 0.73 -7.15 -5.89
N SER A 308 1.45 -7.02 -7.00
CA SER A 308 2.89 -6.76 -7.01
C SER A 308 3.16 -5.27 -6.81
N LEU A 309 3.96 -4.94 -5.80
CA LEU A 309 4.40 -3.57 -5.54
C LEU A 309 5.57 -3.14 -6.42
N TYR A 310 6.15 -4.04 -7.22
CA TYR A 310 7.12 -3.61 -8.23
C TYR A 310 6.40 -2.77 -9.29
N PRO A 311 6.82 -1.52 -9.51
CA PRO A 311 6.15 -0.63 -10.45
C PRO A 311 6.22 -1.20 -11.87
N ARG A 312 5.21 -0.99 -12.70
CA ARG A 312 5.26 -1.33 -14.13
C ARG A 312 5.63 -0.13 -14.98
N TYR A 313 6.34 -0.40 -16.07
CA TYR A 313 6.64 0.61 -17.07
C TYR A 313 5.34 1.08 -17.72
N ARG A 314 5.05 2.37 -17.65
CA ARG A 314 4.01 2.99 -18.47
C ARG A 314 4.64 3.51 -19.75
N GLU A 315 4.24 2.93 -20.89
CA GLU A 315 4.29 3.63 -22.18
C GLU A 315 3.14 4.66 -22.19
N LEU A 316 3.18 5.64 -21.28
CA LEU A 316 2.34 6.82 -21.47
C LEU A 316 3.00 7.61 -22.59
N GLU A 317 2.31 7.74 -23.73
CA GLU A 317 2.55 8.83 -24.66
C GLU A 317 2.56 10.11 -23.82
N ILE A 318 3.75 10.70 -23.67
CA ILE A 318 3.96 11.94 -22.93
C ILE A 318 3.27 13.03 -23.76
N VAL A 319 1.98 13.25 -23.52
CA VAL A 319 1.23 14.37 -24.11
C VAL A 319 1.64 15.70 -23.45
N ASP A 320 2.25 15.64 -22.26
CA ASP A 320 2.81 16.82 -21.59
C ASP A 320 4.07 16.47 -20.78
N PRO A 321 5.27 16.95 -21.19
CA PRO A 321 6.52 16.76 -20.46
C PRO A 321 6.51 17.39 -19.05
N ALA A 322 5.63 18.36 -18.79
CA ALA A 322 5.47 18.98 -17.47
C ALA A 322 4.58 18.14 -16.53
N ALA A 323 3.84 17.16 -17.06
CA ALA A 323 3.03 16.20 -16.29
C ALA A 323 3.70 14.82 -16.19
N ALA A 324 4.98 14.71 -16.58
CA ALA A 324 5.77 13.50 -16.38
C ALA A 324 5.87 13.24 -14.87
N VAL A 325 4.98 12.38 -14.38
CA VAL A 325 4.92 11.97 -12.99
C VAL A 325 6.30 11.42 -12.60
N GLU A 326 7.00 12.09 -11.68
CA GLU A 326 8.29 11.66 -11.11
C GLU A 326 8.07 10.42 -10.21
N GLY A 327 7.77 9.27 -10.83
CA GLY A 327 7.57 8.00 -10.15
C GLY A 327 8.79 7.10 -10.12
N PRO A 328 8.71 5.94 -9.45
CA PRO A 328 9.77 4.94 -9.51
C PRO A 328 9.89 4.46 -10.97
N THR A 329 10.84 5.04 -11.70
CA THR A 329 10.94 4.78 -13.14
C THR A 329 11.48 3.39 -13.34
N CYS A 330 10.62 2.53 -13.88
CA CYS A 330 11.09 1.31 -14.52
C CYS A 330 12.11 1.70 -15.58
N SER A 331 13.26 1.06 -15.55
CA SER A 331 14.27 1.24 -16.59
C SER A 331 14.15 0.12 -17.60
N ARG A 332 14.26 0.47 -18.87
CA ARG A 332 14.19 -0.47 -20.00
C ARG A 332 15.37 -0.19 -20.91
N CYS A 333 16.07 -1.25 -21.30
CA CYS A 333 17.16 -1.21 -22.25
C CYS A 333 16.97 -2.35 -23.26
N VAL A 334 17.29 -2.12 -24.52
CA VAL A 334 17.30 -3.16 -25.55
C VAL A 334 18.69 -3.22 -26.16
N THR A 335 19.32 -4.39 -26.15
CA THR A 335 20.64 -4.60 -26.75
C THR A 335 20.70 -5.95 -27.44
N HIS A 336 21.21 -6.00 -28.67
CA HIS A 336 21.49 -7.25 -29.40
C HIS A 336 20.32 -8.26 -29.40
N GLY A 337 19.07 -7.78 -29.49
CA GLY A 337 17.89 -8.64 -29.46
C GLY A 337 17.43 -9.10 -28.08
N VAL A 338 17.97 -8.53 -27.01
CA VAL A 338 17.53 -8.77 -25.64
C VAL A 338 17.00 -7.47 -25.07
N GLU A 339 15.77 -7.50 -24.59
CA GLU A 339 15.18 -6.45 -23.77
C GLU A 339 15.38 -6.77 -22.30
N VAL A 340 15.92 -5.80 -21.55
CA VAL A 340 16.10 -5.88 -20.10
C VAL A 340 15.27 -4.78 -19.46
N THR A 341 14.41 -5.18 -18.52
CA THR A 341 13.62 -4.27 -17.69
C THR A 341 14.07 -4.41 -16.24
N CYS A 342 14.23 -3.30 -15.53
CA CYS A 342 14.52 -3.28 -14.10
C CYS A 342 13.52 -2.40 -13.36
N ARG A 343 12.89 -2.98 -12.33
CA ARG A 343 11.82 -2.38 -11.54
C ARG A 343 12.29 -2.29 -10.08
N PRO A 344 12.66 -1.09 -9.59
CA PRO A 344 13.12 -0.91 -8.21
C PRO A 344 11.94 -0.85 -7.23
N LEU A 345 12.18 -1.29 -5.99
CA LEU A 345 11.25 -1.21 -4.88
C LEU A 345 12.00 -0.91 -3.59
N TYR A 346 11.51 0.04 -2.81
CA TYR A 346 12.06 0.33 -1.48
C TYR A 346 11.48 -0.60 -0.42
N ILE A 347 12.34 -1.06 0.51
CA ILE A 347 11.99 -2.03 1.56
C ILE A 347 12.06 -1.35 2.94
N PRO A 348 11.00 -0.62 3.34
CA PRO A 348 11.00 0.17 4.58
C PRO A 348 11.18 -0.69 5.83
N GLU A 349 10.66 -1.92 5.85
CA GLU A 349 10.73 -2.77 7.04
C GLU A 349 12.14 -3.32 7.35
N MET A 350 13.06 -3.22 6.39
CA MET A 350 14.46 -3.63 6.53
C MET A 350 15.44 -2.46 6.53
N SER A 351 14.94 -1.25 6.29
CA SER A 351 15.79 -0.06 6.23
C SER A 351 15.91 0.58 7.61
N ASP A 352 17.12 0.98 7.96
CA ASP A 352 17.40 1.77 9.17
C ASP A 352 17.56 3.23 8.78
N CYS A 353 16.56 4.04 9.12
CA CYS A 353 16.55 5.48 8.86
C CYS A 353 16.86 6.28 10.12
N ASN A 354 17.47 5.67 11.15
CA ASN A 354 17.82 6.41 12.35
C ASN A 354 18.93 7.44 12.05
N GLU A 355 18.54 8.71 11.97
CA GLU A 355 19.45 9.84 11.71
C GLU A 355 20.52 10.01 12.79
N GLU A 356 20.34 9.43 13.98
CA GLU A 356 21.33 9.49 15.06
C GLU A 356 22.47 8.47 14.89
N VAL A 357 22.37 7.57 13.92
CA VAL A 357 23.40 6.55 13.63
C VAL A 357 24.03 6.87 12.28
N ASP A 358 25.35 7.09 12.26
CA ASP A 358 26.16 7.34 11.05
C ASP A 358 26.09 6.21 9.98
N SER A 359 25.35 5.12 10.24
CA SER A 359 25.21 3.94 9.38
C SER A 359 23.76 3.69 8.95
N ALA A 360 22.97 4.73 8.69
CA ALA A 360 21.63 4.58 8.12
C ALA A 360 21.70 3.70 6.85
N GLN A 361 21.04 2.54 6.89
CA GLN A 361 21.11 1.53 5.84
C GLN A 361 19.77 1.46 5.12
N LEU A 362 19.74 1.94 3.88
CA LEU A 362 18.57 1.82 3.02
C LEU A 362 18.58 0.48 2.28
N VAL A 363 17.44 -0.20 2.27
CA VAL A 363 17.27 -1.49 1.60
C VAL A 363 16.35 -1.32 0.41
N PHE A 364 16.83 -1.75 -0.75
CA PHE A 364 16.09 -1.78 -2.00
C PHE A 364 16.07 -3.20 -2.57
N SER A 365 14.94 -3.55 -3.19
CA SER A 365 14.80 -4.73 -4.03
C SER A 365 14.62 -4.32 -5.49
N TYR A 366 14.98 -5.22 -6.40
CA TYR A 366 14.87 -5.00 -7.82
C TYR A 366 14.34 -6.26 -8.50
N CYS A 367 13.29 -6.10 -9.31
CA CYS A 367 12.86 -7.12 -10.24
C CYS A 367 13.51 -6.85 -11.60
N ILE A 368 14.37 -7.76 -12.04
CA ILE A 368 15.02 -7.71 -13.36
C ILE A 368 14.36 -8.76 -14.24
N SER A 369 13.83 -8.35 -15.38
CA SER A 369 13.23 -9.24 -16.37
C SER A 369 13.96 -9.10 -17.71
N MET A 370 14.29 -10.24 -18.32
CA MET A 370 14.95 -10.32 -19.62
C MET A 370 14.02 -11.00 -20.62
N ARG A 371 13.87 -10.41 -21.80
CA ARG A 371 13.04 -10.93 -22.89
C ARG A 371 13.83 -10.97 -24.18
N LEU A 372 13.87 -12.13 -24.82
CA LEU A 372 14.43 -12.27 -26.18
C LEU A 372 13.43 -11.68 -27.18
N LEU A 373 13.93 -10.83 -28.08
CA LEU A 373 13.14 -10.19 -29.13
C LEU A 373 13.21 -11.03 -30.40
N GLU A 374 12.07 -11.16 -31.06
CA GLU A 374 11.96 -11.85 -32.35
C GLU A 374 12.82 -11.16 -33.44
N GLY A 375 13.31 -11.95 -34.39
CA GLY A 375 14.13 -11.45 -35.49
C GLY A 375 15.64 -11.37 -35.20
N TYR A 376 16.07 -11.76 -34.00
CA TYR A 376 17.49 -11.86 -33.62
C TYR A 376 17.93 -13.32 -33.50
N HIS A 377 19.22 -13.58 -33.71
CA HIS A 377 19.82 -14.93 -33.62
C HIS A 377 20.04 -15.42 -32.18
N VAL A 378 19.65 -14.65 -31.16
CA VAL A 378 19.86 -14.99 -29.75
C VAL A 378 18.78 -15.95 -29.30
N THR A 379 19.17 -17.17 -28.92
CA THR A 379 18.25 -18.22 -28.44
C THR A 379 18.21 -18.35 -26.92
N GLU A 380 19.22 -17.81 -26.23
CA GLU A 380 19.34 -17.85 -24.78
C GLU A 380 19.98 -16.57 -24.25
N CYS A 381 19.61 -16.17 -23.03
CA CYS A 381 20.23 -15.05 -22.34
C CYS A 381 20.27 -15.37 -20.84
N GLN A 382 21.42 -15.09 -20.21
CA GLN A 382 21.61 -15.25 -18.78
C GLN A 382 22.28 -14.00 -18.20
N LEU A 383 21.78 -13.54 -17.06
CA LEU A 383 22.43 -12.50 -16.28
C LEU A 383 23.73 -13.05 -15.66
N VAL A 384 24.88 -12.62 -16.16
CA VAL A 384 26.19 -13.05 -15.64
C VAL A 384 26.64 -12.22 -14.44
N ARG A 385 26.39 -10.90 -14.47
CA ARG A 385 26.78 -9.96 -13.42
C ARG A 385 25.84 -8.77 -13.39
N ARG A 386 25.64 -8.22 -12.19
CA ARG A 386 25.04 -6.90 -11.94
C ARG A 386 26.07 -5.96 -11.31
N HIS A 387 25.94 -4.68 -11.58
CA HIS A 387 26.73 -3.61 -10.98
C HIS A 387 25.77 -2.46 -10.72
N TRP A 388 25.78 -1.94 -9.50
CA TRP A 388 24.95 -0.81 -9.11
C TRP A 388 25.78 0.45 -9.22
N VAL A 389 25.14 1.56 -9.56
CA VAL A 389 25.78 2.87 -9.48
C VAL A 389 24.73 3.76 -8.85
N MET A 390 24.90 4.05 -7.56
CA MET A 390 24.01 4.95 -6.84
C MET A 390 24.55 6.37 -7.02
N ARG A 391 23.65 7.27 -7.43
CA ARG A 391 23.99 8.66 -7.68
C ARG A 391 23.14 9.57 -6.83
N ASN A 392 23.75 10.64 -6.33
CA ASN A 392 23.04 11.69 -5.63
C ASN A 392 22.27 12.61 -6.59
N ALA A 393 21.70 13.65 -6.01
CA ALA A 393 21.04 14.75 -6.69
C ALA A 393 21.80 15.34 -7.86
N GLU A 394 23.06 15.62 -7.58
CA GLU A 394 23.96 16.31 -8.46
C GLU A 394 24.52 15.37 -9.54
N GLY A 395 24.13 14.09 -9.50
CA GLY A 395 24.55 13.04 -10.43
C GLY A 395 25.90 12.42 -10.09
N GLU A 396 26.47 12.76 -8.94
CA GLU A 396 27.74 12.23 -8.44
C GLU A 396 27.53 10.80 -7.92
N VAL A 397 28.54 9.95 -8.08
CA VAL A 397 28.46 8.55 -7.64
C VAL A 397 28.72 8.49 -6.14
N GLU A 398 27.73 8.04 -5.36
CA GLU A 398 27.87 7.83 -3.92
C GLU A 398 28.33 6.41 -3.58
N ASP A 399 27.97 5.42 -4.41
CA ASP A 399 28.32 4.02 -4.18
C ASP A 399 28.29 3.19 -5.49
N THR A 400 29.05 2.07 -5.52
CA THR A 400 29.23 1.18 -6.69
C THR A 400 29.26 -0.31 -6.34
#